data_AF-A0A094JUY0-F1
#
_entry.id   AF-A0A094JUY0-F1
#
_cell.length_a   1.000
_cell.length_b   1.000
_cell.length_c   1.000
_cell.angle_alpha   90.00
_cell.angle_beta   90.00
_cell.angle_gamma   90.00
#
_symmetry.space_group_name_H-M   'P 1'
#
loop_
_entity.id
_entity.type
_entity.pdbx_description
1 polymer ?
#
loop_
_entity_poly.entity_id
_entity_poly.type
_entity_poly.pdbx_seq_one_letter_code
_entity_poly.pdbx_strand_id
1 'polypeptide(L)'
;MTHAHITTWVVALILFVVAITFQAKGHEKTKMLHMLLRLFYILIIATGAWILHSMSSFPFLYIVKVIVGLWVIGTMEMILVRTAKGKNTNVLWLQFIIAFVVVLYLGFKLPFGFSFFS
;
A
#
# COMPACT_ATOMS: atom_id res chain seq x y z
N MET A 1 5.72 -1.45 16.94
CA MET A 1 4.67 -1.00 15.98
C MET A 1 5.13 -1.00 14.53
N THR A 2 6.43 -0.82 14.24
CA THR A 2 7.00 -0.96 12.88
C THR A 2 6.75 -2.34 12.27
N HIS A 3 6.92 -3.43 13.03
CA HIS A 3 6.58 -4.78 12.56
C HIS A 3 5.12 -4.91 12.14
N ALA A 4 4.18 -4.40 12.93
CA ALA A 4 2.76 -4.44 12.58
C ALA A 4 2.45 -3.68 11.29
N HIS A 5 3.04 -2.48 11.12
CA HIS A 5 2.90 -1.70 9.89
C HIS A 5 3.43 -2.46 8.67
N ILE A 6 4.61 -3.06 8.77
CA ILE A 6 5.21 -3.85 7.67
C ILE A 6 4.36 -5.08 7.36
N THR A 7 3.90 -5.82 8.38
CA THR A 7 3.02 -6.97 8.19
C THR A 7 1.72 -6.57 7.49
N THR A 8 1.10 -5.45 7.87
CA THR A 8 -0.13 -4.97 7.20
C THR A 8 0.11 -4.62 5.73
N TRP A 9 1.27 -4.06 5.38
CA TRP A 9 1.68 -3.81 3.99
C TRP A 9 1.84 -5.10 3.19
N VAL A 10 2.56 -6.09 3.75
CA VAL A 10 2.79 -7.38 3.09
C VAL A 10 1.47 -8.10 2.85
N VAL A 11 0.59 -8.15 3.85
CA VAL A 11 -0.72 -8.78 3.72
C VAL A 11 -1.60 -8.04 2.70
N ALA A 12 -1.60 -6.71 2.69
CA ALA A 12 -2.33 -5.94 1.69
C ALA A 12 -1.86 -6.23 0.25
N LEU A 13 -0.55 -6.33 0.02
CA LEU A 13 -0.01 -6.68 -1.30
C LEU A 13 -0.43 -8.09 -1.73
N ILE A 14 -0.37 -9.06 -0.82
CA ILE A 14 -0.83 -10.43 -1.10
C ILE A 14 -2.33 -10.41 -1.44
N LEU A 15 -3.15 -9.78 -0.60
CA LEU A 15 -4.59 -9.67 -0.82
C LEU A 15 -4.93 -8.96 -2.13
N PHE A 16 -4.15 -7.96 -2.54
CA PHE A 16 -4.33 -7.26 -3.80
C PHE A 16 -4.10 -8.16 -5.01
N VAL A 17 -3.01 -8.93 -5.02
CA VAL A 17 -2.74 -9.92 -6.08
C VAL A 17 -3.82 -11.01 -6.10
N VAL A 18 -4.23 -11.52 -4.94
CA VAL A 18 -5.30 -12.52 -4.86
C VAL A 18 -6.64 -11.94 -5.32
N ALA A 19 -6.97 -10.70 -4.97
CA ALA A 19 -8.18 -10.02 -5.43
C ALA A 19 -8.20 -9.86 -6.95
N ILE A 20 -7.10 -9.40 -7.57
CA ILE A 20 -7.01 -9.25 -9.03
C ILE A 20 -7.17 -10.60 -9.73
N THR A 21 -6.50 -11.65 -9.25
CA THR A 21 -6.59 -12.99 -9.87
C THR A 21 -7.98 -13.60 -9.74
N PHE A 22 -8.66 -13.42 -8.60
CA PHE A 22 -10.04 -13.85 -8.42
C PHE A 22 -11.02 -13.07 -9.29
N GLN A 23 -10.78 -11.77 -9.42
CA GLN A 23 -11.57 -10.88 -10.27
C GLN A 23 -11.45 -11.26 -11.75
N ALA A 24 -10.24 -11.57 -12.22
CA ALA A 24 -10.00 -12.04 -13.59
C ALA A 24 -10.70 -13.37 -13.88
N LYS A 25 -10.93 -14.21 -12.86
CA LYS A 25 -11.64 -15.49 -12.95
C LYS A 25 -13.15 -15.39 -12.70
N GLY A 26 -13.69 -14.18 -12.41
CA GLY A 26 -15.10 -13.99 -12.09
C GLY A 26 -15.57 -14.68 -10.80
N HIS A 27 -14.66 -14.92 -9.85
CA HIS A 27 -14.95 -15.72 -8.66
C HIS A 27 -15.85 -14.97 -7.66
N GLU A 28 -16.83 -15.64 -7.05
CA GLU A 28 -17.82 -15.02 -6.14
C GLU A 28 -17.17 -14.33 -4.92
N LYS A 29 -16.05 -14.86 -4.45
CA LYS A 29 -15.26 -14.33 -3.33
C LYS A 29 -14.51 -13.02 -3.62
N THR A 30 -14.53 -12.51 -4.86
CA THR A 30 -13.85 -11.26 -5.23
C THR A 30 -14.30 -10.08 -4.37
N LYS A 31 -15.60 -9.96 -4.10
CA LYS A 31 -16.15 -8.88 -3.26
C LYS A 31 -15.64 -8.94 -1.83
N MET A 32 -15.54 -10.15 -1.25
CA MET A 32 -14.99 -10.36 0.08
C MET A 32 -13.52 -9.92 0.16
N LEU A 33 -12.70 -10.33 -0.82
CA LEU A 33 -11.28 -9.96 -0.88
C LEU A 33 -11.08 -8.44 -1.03
N HIS A 34 -11.90 -7.77 -1.84
CA HIS A 34 -11.89 -6.31 -1.95
C HIS A 34 -12.20 -5.63 -0.62
N MET A 35 -13.23 -6.09 0.08
CA MET A 35 -13.59 -5.53 1.39
C MET A 35 -12.50 -5.77 2.44
N LEU A 36 -11.89 -6.95 2.43
CA LEU A 36 -10.78 -7.27 3.32
C LEU A 36 -9.56 -6.40 3.03
N LEU A 37 -9.23 -6.20 1.75
CA LEU A 37 -8.12 -5.34 1.36
C LEU A 37 -8.33 -3.89 1.82
N ARG A 38 -9.56 -3.36 1.73
CA ARG A 38 -9.90 -2.04 2.27
C ARG A 38 -9.73 -1.93 3.78
N LEU A 39 -10.03 -3.00 4.53
CA LEU A 39 -9.73 -3.05 5.97
C LEU A 39 -8.22 -2.92 6.21
N PHE A 40 -7.39 -3.62 5.42
CA PHE A 40 -5.93 -3.52 5.53
C PHE A 40 -5.40 -2.14 5.15
N TYR A 41 -6.02 -1.43 4.20
CA TYR A 41 -5.66 -0.03 3.92
C TYR A 41 -5.85 0.86 5.16
N ILE A 42 -6.96 0.70 5.87
CA ILE A 42 -7.23 1.45 7.10
C ILE A 42 -6.19 1.10 8.17
N LEU A 43 -5.84 -0.19 8.33
CA LEU A 43 -4.80 -0.62 9.25
C LEU A 43 -3.43 -0.04 8.91
N ILE A 44 -3.06 0.01 7.62
CA ILE A 44 -1.80 0.63 7.17
C ILE A 44 -1.77 2.12 7.54
N ILE A 45 -2.87 2.85 7.29
CA ILE A 45 -2.97 4.27 7.61
C ILE A 45 -2.91 4.49 9.12
N ALA A 46 -3.67 3.72 9.91
CA ALA A 46 -3.69 3.84 11.37
C ALA A 46 -2.34 3.52 12.00
N THR A 47 -1.70 2.43 11.58
CA THR A 47 -0.36 2.06 12.06
C THR A 47 0.71 3.03 11.61
N GLY A 48 0.60 3.58 10.40
CA GLY A 48 1.49 4.63 9.90
C GLY A 48 1.35 5.94 10.67
N ALA A 49 0.12 6.38 10.93
CA ALA A 49 -0.18 7.56 11.75
C ALA A 49 0.34 7.41 13.18
N TRP A 50 0.24 6.21 13.76
CA TRP A 50 0.83 5.92 15.07
C TRP A 50 2.35 6.07 15.09
N ILE A 51 3.03 5.52 14.07
CA ILE A 51 4.48 5.66 13.95
C ILE A 51 4.85 7.15 13.88
N LEU A 52 4.15 7.94 13.06
CA LEU A 52 4.36 9.38 12.96
C LEU A 52 4.13 10.10 14.29
N HIS A 53 3.06 9.79 15.02
CA HIS A 53 2.78 10.40 16.33
C HIS A 53 3.86 10.09 17.37
N SER A 54 4.51 8.92 17.27
CA SER A 54 5.63 8.55 18.16
C SER A 54 6.95 9.25 17.85
N MET A 55 7.02 10.05 16.77
CA MET A 55 8.24 10.77 16.38
C MET A 55 8.30 12.13 17.09
N SER A 56 9.45 12.44 17.70
CA SER A 56 9.70 13.74 18.33
C SER A 56 9.92 14.89 17.33
N SER A 57 10.26 14.56 16.09
CA SER A 57 10.40 15.51 14.98
C SER A 57 9.74 14.94 13.73
N PHE A 58 9.16 15.82 12.91
CA PHE A 58 8.53 15.48 11.63
C PHE A 58 9.36 16.03 10.46
N PRO A 59 10.44 15.35 10.04
CA PRO A 59 11.17 15.75 8.84
C PRO A 59 10.27 15.71 7.60
N PHE A 60 10.47 16.66 6.69
CA PHE A 60 9.70 16.78 5.44
C PHE A 60 9.64 15.47 4.64
N LEU A 61 10.73 14.69 4.62
CA LEU A 61 10.79 13.41 3.91
C LEU A 61 9.79 12.35 4.45
N TYR A 62 9.40 12.41 5.72
CA TYR A 62 8.35 11.53 6.25
C TYR A 62 6.96 11.91 5.73
N ILE A 63 6.69 13.21 5.55
CA ILE A 63 5.45 13.68 4.93
C ILE A 63 5.36 13.18 3.49
N VAL A 64 6.46 13.29 2.73
CA VAL A 64 6.55 12.74 1.36
C VAL A 64 6.28 11.23 1.38
N LYS A 65 6.88 10.48 2.31
CA LYS A 65 6.64 9.03 2.43
C LYS A 65 5.16 8.70 2.66
N VAL A 66 4.47 9.47 3.50
CA VAL A 66 3.03 9.29 3.76
C VAL A 66 2.20 9.52 2.50
N ILE A 67 2.48 10.61 1.78
CA ILE A 67 1.78 10.94 0.53
C ILE A 67 1.99 9.82 -0.50
N VAL A 68 3.23 9.35 -0.67
CA VAL A 68 3.54 8.25 -1.59
C VAL A 68 2.87 6.95 -1.14
N GLY A 69 2.82 6.65 0.16
CA GLY A 69 2.11 5.49 0.68
C GLY A 69 0.61 5.52 0.40
N LEU A 70 -0.03 6.68 0.59
CA LEU A 70 -1.44 6.88 0.22
C LEU A 70 -1.66 6.77 -1.29
N TRP A 71 -0.70 7.23 -2.10
CA TRP A 71 -0.75 7.08 -3.54
C TRP A 71 -0.71 5.60 -3.95
N VAL A 72 0.15 4.77 -3.33
CA VAL A 72 0.17 3.33 -3.57
C VAL A 72 -1.20 2.71 -3.26
N ILE A 73 -1.78 2.98 -2.09
CA ILE A 73 -3.11 2.49 -1.72
C ILE A 73 -4.19 2.93 -2.73
N GLY A 74 -4.16 4.21 -3.12
CA GLY A 74 -5.10 4.75 -4.11
C GLY A 74 -4.98 4.06 -5.46
N THR A 75 -3.75 3.81 -5.94
CA THR A 75 -3.53 3.10 -7.22
C THR A 75 -4.00 1.65 -7.15
N MET A 76 -3.79 0.94 -6.04
CA MET A 76 -4.31 -0.41 -5.85
C MET A 76 -5.84 -0.45 -5.94
N GLU A 77 -6.54 0.44 -5.22
CA GLU A 77 -8.01 0.52 -5.29
C GLU A 77 -8.49 0.87 -6.70
N MET A 78 -7.83 1.82 -7.38
CA MET A 78 -8.20 2.21 -8.74
C MET A 78 -8.00 1.07 -9.74
N ILE A 79 -6.92 0.27 -9.62
CA ILE A 79 -6.68 -0.90 -10.45
C ILE A 79 -7.84 -1.88 -10.28
N LEU A 80 -8.19 -2.23 -9.05
CA LEU A 80 -9.29 -3.17 -8.76
C LEU A 80 -10.65 -2.69 -9.28
N VAL A 81 -10.97 -1.40 -9.10
CA VAL A 81 -12.25 -0.83 -9.56
C VAL A 81 -12.31 -0.72 -11.08
N ARG A 82 -11.21 -0.34 -11.75
CA ARG A 82 -11.18 -0.24 -13.22
C ARG A 82 -11.16 -1.60 -13.89
N THR A 83 -10.43 -2.57 -13.32
CA THR A 83 -10.47 -3.97 -13.76
C THR A 83 -11.88 -4.55 -13.63
N ALA A 84 -12.61 -4.26 -12.54
CA ALA A 84 -14.02 -4.65 -12.39
C ALA A 84 -14.91 -4.13 -13.51
N LYS A 85 -14.58 -2.95 -14.05
CA LYS A 85 -15.33 -2.25 -15.09
C LYS A 85 -14.80 -2.56 -16.51
N GLY A 86 -13.87 -3.51 -16.66
CA GLY A 86 -13.26 -3.85 -17.95
C GLY A 86 -12.47 -2.70 -18.60
N LYS A 87 -12.05 -1.70 -17.82
CA LYS A 87 -11.31 -0.53 -18.34
C LYS A 87 -9.81 -0.82 -18.37
N ASN A 88 -9.09 -0.17 -19.28
CA ASN A 88 -7.63 -0.25 -19.34
C ASN A 88 -6.98 0.26 -18.03
N THR A 89 -6.11 -0.56 -17.46
CA THR A 89 -5.37 -0.31 -16.22
C THR A 89 -3.85 -0.19 -16.40
N ASN A 90 -3.33 -0.26 -17.63
CA ASN A 90 -1.88 -0.26 -17.90
C ASN A 90 -1.17 0.96 -17.29
N VAL A 91 -1.76 2.15 -17.42
CA VAL A 91 -1.22 3.39 -16.84
C VAL A 91 -1.23 3.33 -15.31
N LEU A 92 -2.26 2.73 -14.71
CA LEU A 92 -2.34 2.60 -13.25
C LEU A 92 -1.32 1.60 -12.71
N TRP A 93 -1.05 0.51 -13.45
CA TRP A 93 0.01 -0.44 -13.11
C TRP A 93 1.39 0.22 -13.15
N LEU A 94 1.66 1.06 -14.15
CA LEU A 94 2.89 1.84 -14.21
C LEU A 94 3.02 2.78 -13.00
N GLN A 95 1.96 3.53 -12.68
CA GLN A 95 1.94 4.40 -11.49
C GLN A 95 2.15 3.61 -10.20
N PHE A 96 1.50 2.45 -10.06
CA PHE A 96 1.65 1.58 -8.89
C PHE A 96 3.10 1.14 -8.71
N ILE A 97 3.76 0.64 -9.77
CA ILE A 97 5.16 0.21 -9.72
C ILE A 97 6.07 1.38 -9.32
N ILE A 98 5.90 2.54 -9.95
CA ILE A 98 6.71 3.73 -9.65
C ILE A 98 6.51 4.16 -8.19
N ALA A 99 5.26 4.32 -7.74
CA ALA A 99 4.94 4.74 -6.39
C ALA A 99 5.44 3.73 -5.35
N PHE A 100 5.35 2.43 -5.65
CA PHE A 100 5.81 1.36 -4.78
C PHE A 100 7.34 1.38 -4.61
N VAL A 101 8.09 1.53 -5.70
CA VAL A 101 9.56 1.66 -5.65
C VAL A 101 9.98 2.89 -4.85
N VAL A 102 9.31 4.03 -5.05
CA VAL A 102 9.59 5.25 -4.29
C VAL A 102 9.31 5.06 -2.79
N VAL A 103 8.19 4.42 -2.43
CA VAL A 103 7.85 4.19 -1.01
C VAL A 103 8.84 3.26 -0.32
N LEU A 104 9.35 2.24 -1.03
CA LEU A 104 10.38 1.34 -0.52
C LEU A 104 11.72 2.07 -0.36
N TYR A 105 12.13 2.85 -1.36
CA TYR A 105 13.35 3.66 -1.27
C TYR A 105 13.32 4.63 -0.09
N LEU A 106 12.23 5.37 0.09
CA LEU A 106 12.02 6.23 1.26
C LEU A 106 11.95 5.42 2.56
N GLY A 107 11.39 4.21 2.50
CA GLY A 107 11.33 3.27 3.60
C GLY A 107 12.69 2.84 4.12
N PHE A 108 13.63 2.53 3.23
CA PHE A 108 14.98 2.10 3.57
C PHE A 108 15.93 3.26 3.89
N LYS A 109 15.74 4.44 3.26
CA LYS A 109 16.61 5.60 3.47
C LYS A 109 16.38 6.29 4.83
N LEU A 110 15.16 6.25 5.35
CA LEU A 110 14.80 7.00 6.56
C LEU A 110 15.19 6.25 7.85
N PRO A 111 15.62 6.97 8.92
CA PRO A 111 16.22 6.37 10.11
C PRO A 111 15.28 5.50 10.96
N PHE A 112 13.96 5.60 10.78
CA PHE A 112 12.99 4.66 11.36
C PHE A 112 12.74 3.40 10.49
N GLY A 113 13.46 3.27 9.36
CA GLY A 113 13.51 2.07 8.53
C GLY A 113 14.55 1.05 9.02
N PHE A 114 14.57 -0.14 8.42
CA PHE A 114 15.61 -1.14 8.68
C PHE A 114 16.98 -0.56 8.30
N SER A 115 17.86 -0.39 9.29
CA SER A 115 19.27 -0.07 9.07
C SER A 115 20.00 -1.30 8.51
N PHE A 116 19.86 -1.56 7.21
CA PHE A 116 20.70 -2.56 6.53
C PHE A 116 22.16 -2.10 6.38
N PHE A 117 22.41 -0.79 6.52
CA PHE A 117 23.73 -0.15 6.35
C PHE A 117 24.15 0.65 7.59
N SER A 118 24.06 0.04 8.77
CA SER A 118 24.78 0.49 9.97
C SER A 118 25.94 -0.45 10.25
#